data_AF-A0A257LCL4-F1
#
_entry.id   AF-A0A257LCL4-F1
#
_cell.length_a   1.000
_cell.length_b   1.000
_cell.length_c   1.000
_cell.angle_alpha   90.00
_cell.angle_beta   90.00
_cell.angle_gamma   90.00
#
_symmetry.space_group_name_H-M   'P 1'
#
loop_
_entity.id
_entity.type
_entity.pdbx_description
1 polymer ?
#
loop_
_entity_poly.entity_id
_entity_poly.type
_entity_poly.pdbx_seq_one_letter_code
_entity_poly.pdbx_strand_id
1 'polypeptide(L)'
;MKQLITLISLFVSLNLFGQAKTNSTGSVENLVKQVNDYAQLVINKDTIKMVEKMYPKLVSMAGGREKVIEMTCYMYAKLASQGMSIDSVKFLKPNPIIETEDEFQTTLTQLLLMTVPAGKLFCKSTLIAISPDKGINWYFLDPSGHTLEGMRTDYPNLSEKLIIDPPVEPVLLRK
;
A
#
# COMPACT_ATOMS: atom_id res chain seq x y z
N MET A 1 0.92 -79.74 11.11
CA MET A 1 1.44 -78.37 10.99
C MET A 1 0.27 -77.44 10.73
N LYS A 2 0.21 -76.32 11.46
CA LYS A 2 -1.01 -75.58 11.88
C LYS A 2 -1.74 -74.84 10.74
N GLN A 3 -3.07 -74.77 10.86
CA GLN A 3 -3.96 -73.91 10.08
C GLN A 3 -4.19 -72.53 10.75
N LEU A 4 -4.55 -71.56 9.90
CA LEU A 4 -5.53 -70.47 10.07
C LEU A 4 -5.22 -69.20 10.93
N ILE A 5 -5.83 -68.09 10.46
CA ILE A 5 -6.22 -66.80 11.07
C ILE A 5 -5.43 -65.56 10.55
N THR A 6 -5.94 -64.85 9.53
CA THR A 6 -6.74 -63.59 9.54
C THR A 6 -5.93 -62.31 9.86
N LEU A 7 -5.98 -61.27 9.00
CA LEU A 7 -6.66 -59.97 9.25
C LEU A 7 -6.18 -58.82 8.32
N ILE A 8 -7.19 -58.07 7.88
CA ILE A 8 -7.28 -56.83 7.08
C ILE A 8 -6.53 -55.62 7.65
N SER A 9 -5.96 -54.79 6.76
CA SER A 9 -5.76 -53.32 6.86
C SER A 9 -5.11 -52.86 5.54
N LEU A 10 -5.80 -52.33 4.53
CA LEU A 10 -6.42 -50.99 4.40
C LEU A 10 -5.77 -49.93 5.31
N PHE A 11 -5.00 -49.02 4.73
CA PHE A 11 -4.67 -47.63 5.15
C PHE A 11 -3.47 -47.17 4.26
N VAL A 12 -3.36 -45.98 3.68
CA VAL A 12 -4.24 -44.82 3.62
C VAL A 12 -3.73 -43.91 2.48
N SER A 13 -4.68 -43.17 1.93
CA SER A 13 -4.66 -42.11 0.93
C SER A 13 -3.39 -41.29 0.71
N LEU A 14 -3.26 -40.88 -0.55
CA LEU A 14 -2.83 -39.55 -1.04
C LEU A 14 -2.32 -38.62 0.06
N ASN A 15 -1.01 -38.39 0.06
CA ASN A 15 -0.43 -37.17 0.58
C ASN A 15 0.34 -36.49 -0.54
N LEU A 16 -0.40 -36.04 -1.57
CA LEU A 16 -0.08 -34.78 -2.24
C LEU A 16 -0.41 -33.67 -1.23
N PHE A 17 0.41 -33.55 -0.18
CA PHE A 17 0.43 -32.33 0.61
C PHE A 17 0.99 -31.26 -0.31
N GLY A 18 0.08 -30.43 -0.82
CA GLY A 18 0.39 -29.23 -1.57
C GLY A 18 1.34 -28.37 -0.76
N GLN A 19 2.55 -28.18 -1.27
CA GLN A 19 3.39 -27.07 -0.86
C GLN A 19 2.87 -25.81 -1.56
N ALA A 20 1.76 -25.25 -1.06
CA ALA A 20 1.40 -23.86 -1.33
C ALA A 20 2.28 -22.95 -0.47
N LYS A 21 3.56 -22.82 -0.85
CA LYS A 21 4.51 -21.86 -0.29
C LYS A 21 5.19 -21.10 -1.43
N THR A 22 4.43 -20.34 -2.21
CA THR A 22 5.03 -19.51 -3.29
C THR A 22 4.36 -18.15 -3.54
N ASN A 23 3.30 -17.75 -2.81
CA ASN A 23 2.60 -16.50 -3.15
C ASN A 23 3.10 -15.25 -2.39
N SER A 24 3.88 -15.38 -1.31
CA SER A 24 4.30 -14.21 -0.50
C SER A 24 5.45 -13.42 -1.11
N THR A 25 6.47 -14.07 -1.68
CA THR A 25 7.63 -13.37 -2.25
C THR A 25 7.28 -12.59 -3.53
N GLY A 26 6.57 -13.22 -4.46
CA GLY A 26 6.17 -12.57 -5.72
C GLY A 26 5.19 -11.41 -5.52
N SER A 27 4.26 -11.52 -4.56
CA SER A 27 3.32 -10.45 -4.23
C SER A 27 4.03 -9.23 -3.64
N VAL A 28 5.02 -9.44 -2.76
CA VAL A 28 5.83 -8.36 -2.19
C VAL A 28 6.70 -7.68 -3.27
N GLU A 29 7.34 -8.43 -4.16
CA GLU A 29 8.12 -7.86 -5.26
C GLU A 29 7.25 -7.01 -6.19
N ASN A 30 6.07 -7.51 -6.56
CA ASN A 30 5.14 -6.77 -7.41
C ASN A 30 4.61 -5.50 -6.72
N LEU A 31 4.29 -5.57 -5.42
CA LEU A 31 3.94 -4.39 -4.62
C LEU A 31 5.06 -3.35 -4.65
N VAL A 32 6.30 -3.76 -4.36
CA VAL A 32 7.46 -2.87 -4.34
C VAL A 32 7.67 -2.22 -5.70
N LYS A 33 7.47 -2.97 -6.79
CA LYS A 33 7.50 -2.39 -8.13
C LYS A 33 6.40 -1.33 -8.32
N GLN A 34 5.15 -1.65 -8.04
CA GLN A 34 4.01 -0.75 -8.30
C GLN A 34 4.03 0.50 -7.42
N VAL A 35 4.46 0.39 -6.16
CA VAL A 35 4.56 1.55 -5.26
C VAL A 35 5.72 2.48 -5.67
N ASN A 36 6.81 1.94 -6.23
CA ASN A 36 7.88 2.74 -6.80
C ASN A 36 7.47 3.39 -8.13
N ASP A 37 6.70 2.68 -8.97
CA ASP A 37 6.09 3.28 -10.17
C ASP A 37 5.18 4.45 -9.76
N TYR A 38 4.35 4.26 -8.73
CA TYR A 38 3.52 5.33 -8.14
C TYR A 38 4.34 6.51 -7.62
N ALA A 39 5.48 6.26 -6.96
CA ALA A 39 6.42 7.29 -6.53
C ALA A 39 6.85 8.19 -7.70
N GLN A 40 7.15 7.59 -8.86
CA GLN A 40 7.54 8.33 -10.05
C GLN A 40 6.38 9.17 -10.61
N LEU A 41 5.15 8.68 -10.54
CA LEU A 41 3.97 9.47 -10.94
C LEU A 41 3.80 10.72 -10.07
N VAL A 42 4.05 10.60 -8.76
CA VAL A 42 4.02 11.72 -7.81
C VAL A 42 5.13 12.73 -8.13
N ILE A 43 6.37 12.27 -8.30
CA ILE A 43 7.52 13.15 -8.60
C ILE A 43 7.32 13.87 -9.94
N ASN A 44 6.87 13.16 -10.97
CA ASN A 44 6.68 13.69 -12.32
C ASN A 44 5.35 14.43 -12.49
N LYS A 45 4.52 14.50 -11.45
CA LYS A 45 3.19 15.16 -11.47
C LYS A 45 2.25 14.58 -12.54
N ASP A 46 2.37 13.28 -12.83
CA ASP A 46 1.46 12.57 -13.76
C ASP A 46 0.15 12.24 -13.04
N THR A 47 -0.69 13.27 -12.86
CA THR A 47 -1.92 13.19 -12.07
C THR A 47 -2.92 12.20 -12.64
N ILE A 48 -2.98 12.06 -13.97
CA ILE A 48 -3.90 11.15 -14.67
C ILE A 48 -3.62 9.70 -14.25
N LYS A 49 -2.36 9.26 -14.35
CA LYS A 49 -1.98 7.89 -13.97
C LYS A 49 -1.95 7.71 -12.45
N MET A 50 -1.60 8.75 -11.70
CA MET A 50 -1.60 8.71 -10.25
C MET A 50 -2.99 8.35 -9.70
N VAL A 51 -4.05 8.99 -10.24
CA VAL A 51 -5.44 8.71 -9.82
C VAL A 51 -5.88 7.28 -10.18
N GLU A 52 -5.34 6.67 -11.24
CA GLU A 52 -5.61 5.26 -11.59
C GLU A 52 -5.04 4.27 -10.56
N LYS A 53 -4.04 4.71 -9.79
CA LYS A 53 -3.39 3.93 -8.73
C LYS A 53 -3.94 4.25 -7.34
N MET A 54 -4.85 5.20 -7.22
CA MET A 54 -5.53 5.49 -5.94
C MET A 54 -6.63 4.46 -5.67
N TYR A 55 -6.87 4.17 -4.39
CA TYR A 55 -7.94 3.26 -4.02
C TYR A 55 -9.30 3.76 -4.53
N PRO A 56 -10.09 2.95 -5.27
CA PRO A 56 -11.28 3.44 -5.98
C PRO A 56 -12.30 4.14 -5.08
N LYS A 57 -12.47 3.69 -3.84
CA LYS A 57 -13.38 4.31 -2.87
C LYS A 57 -12.97 5.75 -2.55
N LEU A 58 -11.67 6.04 -2.40
CA LEU A 58 -11.16 7.40 -2.20
C LEU A 58 -11.55 8.29 -3.37
N VAL A 59 -11.33 7.81 -4.60
CA VAL A 59 -11.65 8.57 -5.82
C VAL A 59 -13.14 8.86 -5.92
N SER A 60 -13.99 7.88 -5.60
CA SER A 60 -15.44 8.04 -5.57
C SER A 60 -15.89 9.06 -4.51
N MET A 61 -15.40 8.93 -3.27
CA MET A 61 -15.73 9.84 -2.16
C MET A 61 -15.27 11.29 -2.43
N ALA A 62 -14.16 11.46 -3.14
CA ALA A 62 -13.62 12.75 -3.53
C ALA A 62 -14.38 13.43 -4.70
N GLY A 63 -15.46 12.82 -5.22
CA GLY A 63 -16.27 13.37 -6.30
C GLY A 63 -15.89 12.87 -7.70
N GLY A 64 -15.15 11.77 -7.79
CA GLY A 64 -14.79 11.13 -9.06
C GLY A 64 -13.41 11.51 -9.60
N ARG A 65 -13.03 10.85 -10.70
CA ARG A 65 -11.68 10.92 -11.30
C ARG A 65 -11.27 12.36 -11.61
N GLU A 66 -12.13 13.08 -12.32
CA GLU A 66 -11.88 14.44 -12.80
C GLU A 66 -11.66 15.39 -11.63
N LYS A 67 -12.43 15.22 -10.55
CA LYS A 67 -12.30 16.06 -9.35
C LYS A 67 -10.98 15.81 -8.64
N VAL A 68 -10.55 14.57 -8.51
CA VAL A 68 -9.24 14.25 -7.91
C VAL A 68 -8.09 14.79 -8.75
N ILE A 69 -8.18 14.68 -10.08
CA ILE A 69 -7.18 15.25 -10.99
C ILE A 69 -7.09 16.77 -10.80
N GLU A 70 -8.24 17.46 -10.80
CA GLU A 70 -8.32 18.91 -10.59
C GLU A 70 -7.67 19.32 -9.25
N MET A 71 -8.08 18.68 -8.15
CA MET A 71 -7.55 18.97 -6.81
C MET A 71 -6.05 18.72 -6.71
N THR A 72 -5.55 17.65 -7.33
CA THR A 72 -4.12 17.33 -7.32
C THR A 72 -3.32 18.35 -8.14
N CYS A 73 -3.81 18.70 -9.34
CA CYS A 73 -3.19 19.73 -10.17
C CYS A 73 -3.12 21.07 -9.42
N TYR A 74 -4.20 21.46 -8.75
CA TYR A 74 -4.24 22.65 -7.90
C TYR A 74 -3.22 22.58 -6.76
N MET A 75 -3.10 21.43 -6.08
CA MET A 75 -2.10 21.23 -5.03
C MET A 75 -0.68 21.44 -5.55
N TYR A 76 -0.32 20.85 -6.70
CA TYR A 76 1.01 21.04 -7.30
C TYR A 76 1.27 22.50 -7.71
N ALA A 77 0.27 23.18 -8.27
CA ALA A 77 0.39 24.60 -8.62
C ALA A 77 0.60 25.48 -7.37
N LYS A 78 -0.10 25.17 -6.27
CA LYS A 78 0.06 25.86 -4.99
C LYS A 78 1.44 25.62 -4.37
N LEU A 79 1.95 24.40 -4.41
CA LEU A 79 3.32 24.12 -3.96
C LEU A 79 4.34 24.92 -4.77
N ALA A 80 4.21 24.91 -6.09
CA ALA A 80 5.12 25.63 -6.98
C ALA A 80 5.09 27.14 -6.75
N SER A 81 3.91 27.75 -6.56
CA SER A 81 3.79 29.20 -6.30
C SER A 81 4.41 29.62 -4.96
N GLN A 82 4.58 28.68 -4.03
CA GLN A 82 5.26 28.88 -2.76
C GLN A 82 6.77 28.55 -2.81
N GLY A 83 7.32 28.31 -4.01
CA GLY A 83 8.72 27.93 -4.19
C GLY A 83 9.04 26.53 -3.68
N MET A 84 8.05 25.64 -3.64
CA MET A 84 8.20 24.26 -3.17
C MET A 84 8.17 23.26 -4.30
N SER A 85 8.94 22.17 -4.15
CA SER A 85 8.93 21.03 -5.07
C SER A 85 9.14 19.72 -4.31
N ILE A 86 8.57 18.64 -4.84
CA ILE A 86 8.90 17.28 -4.39
C ILE A 86 10.18 16.85 -5.10
N ASP A 87 11.22 16.54 -4.32
CA ASP A 87 12.50 16.10 -4.87
C ASP A 87 12.59 14.57 -4.97
N SER A 88 12.07 13.87 -3.95
CA SER A 88 12.05 12.42 -3.95
C SER A 88 10.94 11.86 -3.06
N VAL A 89 10.40 10.72 -3.49
CA VAL A 89 9.50 9.86 -2.72
C VAL A 89 10.14 8.48 -2.66
N LYS A 90 10.31 7.94 -1.46
CA LYS A 90 10.86 6.60 -1.24
C LYS A 90 9.94 5.82 -0.31
N PHE A 91 9.88 4.51 -0.52
CA PHE A 91 9.15 3.61 0.36
C PHE A 91 10.12 2.65 1.04
N LEU A 92 9.96 2.48 2.35
CA LEU A 92 10.67 1.42 3.07
C LEU A 92 10.01 0.06 2.75
N LYS A 93 10.62 -1.00 3.28
CA LYS A 93 10.08 -2.35 3.14
C LYS A 93 8.61 -2.37 3.61
N PRO A 94 7.69 -3.02 2.86
CA PRO A 94 6.33 -3.21 3.31
C PRO A 94 6.26 -3.96 4.64
N ASN A 95 5.27 -3.61 5.44
CA ASN A 95 4.86 -4.47 6.55
C ASN A 95 4.33 -5.83 6.02
N PRO A 96 4.20 -6.85 6.88
CA PRO A 96 3.62 -8.12 6.48
C PRO A 96 2.28 -7.92 5.77
N ILE A 97 2.10 -8.61 4.63
CA ILE A 97 0.82 -8.59 3.92
C ILE A 97 -0.20 -9.31 4.79
N ILE A 98 -1.32 -8.63 5.02
CA ILE A 98 -2.49 -9.13 5.71
C ILE A 98 -3.47 -9.59 4.63
N GLU A 99 -3.84 -10.87 4.70
CA GLU A 99 -4.95 -11.38 3.92
C GLU A 99 -6.26 -11.20 4.71
N THR A 100 -7.21 -10.52 4.10
CA THR A 100 -8.62 -10.52 4.51
C THR A 100 -9.42 -11.42 3.58
N GLU A 101 -10.73 -11.58 3.83
CA GLU A 101 -11.59 -12.40 2.95
C GLU A 101 -11.50 -11.92 1.49
N ASP A 102 -11.56 -10.60 1.29
CA ASP A 102 -11.69 -10.01 -0.05
C ASP A 102 -10.38 -9.50 -0.66
N GLU A 103 -9.39 -9.13 0.15
CA GLU A 103 -8.23 -8.38 -0.34
C GLU A 103 -6.93 -8.67 0.41
N PHE A 104 -5.81 -8.32 -0.22
CA PHE A 104 -4.53 -8.17 0.45
C PHE A 104 -4.33 -6.73 0.85
N GLN A 105 -3.81 -6.52 2.06
CA GLN A 105 -3.55 -5.19 2.60
C GLN A 105 -2.19 -5.16 3.25
N THR A 106 -1.51 -4.02 3.17
CA THR A 106 -0.31 -3.75 3.97
C THR A 106 -0.12 -2.24 4.10
N THR A 107 0.84 -1.84 4.92
CA THR A 107 1.31 -0.46 4.99
C THR A 107 2.79 -0.36 4.66
N LEU A 108 3.17 0.78 4.10
CA LEU A 108 4.56 1.15 3.81
C LEU A 108 4.87 2.47 4.49
N THR A 109 6.07 2.60 5.05
CA THR A 109 6.59 3.92 5.43
C THR A 109 7.01 4.68 4.17
N GLN A 110 6.44 5.85 3.96
CA GLN A 110 6.83 6.81 2.93
C GLN A 110 7.82 7.82 3.50
N LEU A 111 8.91 8.05 2.78
CA LEU A 111 9.89 9.11 3.03
C LEU A 111 9.82 10.11 1.88
N LEU A 112 9.47 11.35 2.20
CA LEU A 112 9.31 12.45 1.25
C LEU A 112 10.39 13.51 1.54
N LEU A 113 11.13 13.90 0.50
CA LEU A 113 12.05 15.02 0.55
C LEU A 113 11.55 16.12 -0.38
N MET A 114 11.40 17.33 0.15
CA MET A 114 10.92 18.49 -0.59
C MET A 114 11.92 19.63 -0.54
N THR A 115 12.03 20.38 -1.62
CA THR A 115 12.62 21.71 -1.60
C THR A 115 11.59 22.69 -1.06
N VAL A 116 12.00 23.52 -0.10
CA VAL A 116 11.22 24.64 0.43
C VAL A 116 12.11 25.89 0.50
N PRO A 117 11.56 27.12 0.60
CA PRO A 117 12.39 28.32 0.67
C PRO A 117 13.45 28.30 1.79
N ALA A 118 13.14 27.67 2.91
CA ALA A 118 14.03 27.58 4.07
C ALA A 118 15.09 26.45 3.99
N GLY A 119 15.12 25.62 2.95
CA GLY A 119 16.04 24.49 2.82
C GLY A 119 15.38 23.23 2.24
N LYS A 120 15.63 22.07 2.87
CA LYS A 120 14.97 20.82 2.52
C LYS A 120 14.04 20.40 3.65
N LEU A 121 12.82 19.99 3.33
CA LEU A 121 11.86 19.45 4.28
C LEU A 121 11.81 17.94 4.12
N PHE A 122 12.08 17.21 5.20
CA PHE A 122 11.96 15.77 5.25
C PHE A 122 10.69 15.38 6.00
N CYS A 123 9.83 14.60 5.35
CA CYS A 123 8.58 14.11 5.93
C CYS A 123 8.59 12.58 5.93
N LYS A 124 8.08 11.99 7.02
CA LYS A 124 7.83 10.55 7.15
C LYS A 124 6.34 10.35 7.37
N SER A 125 5.72 9.50 6.56
CA SER A 125 4.30 9.16 6.69
C SER A 125 4.07 7.68 6.40
N THR A 126 2.82 7.23 6.53
CA THR A 126 2.39 5.88 6.14
C THR A 126 1.57 5.94 4.86
N LEU A 127 1.75 4.97 3.96
CA LEU A 127 0.89 4.71 2.83
C LEU A 127 0.25 3.33 3.00
N ILE A 128 -1.07 3.23 2.83
CA ILE A 128 -1.78 1.95 2.82
C ILE A 128 -1.79 1.44 1.38
N ALA A 129 -1.44 0.16 1.19
CA ALA A 129 -1.54 -0.54 -0.09
C ALA A 129 -2.59 -1.64 0.01
N ILE A 130 -3.50 -1.69 -0.95
CA ILE A 130 -4.64 -2.61 -0.99
C ILE A 130 -4.68 -3.27 -2.36
N SER A 131 -4.88 -4.58 -2.39
CA SER A 131 -4.99 -5.38 -3.61
C SER A 131 -6.20 -6.31 -3.57
N PRO A 132 -7.25 -6.04 -4.35
CA PRO A 132 -8.45 -6.88 -4.40
C PRO A 132 -8.26 -8.18 -5.18
N ASP A 133 -7.15 -8.33 -5.90
CA ASP A 133 -6.84 -9.47 -6.78
C ASP A 133 -5.59 -10.23 -6.32
N LYS A 134 -5.44 -10.34 -4.99
CA LYS A 134 -4.44 -11.16 -4.31
C LYS A 134 -2.99 -10.84 -4.75
N GLY A 135 -2.72 -9.55 -4.95
CA GLY A 135 -1.39 -9.00 -5.17
C GLY A 135 -1.03 -8.74 -6.63
N ILE A 136 -1.97 -8.86 -7.58
CA ILE A 136 -1.74 -8.58 -9.01
C ILE A 136 -1.73 -7.07 -9.25
N ASN A 137 -2.75 -6.35 -8.79
CA ASN A 137 -2.86 -4.89 -8.84
C ASN A 137 -2.92 -4.32 -7.42
N TRP A 138 -2.09 -3.31 -7.17
CA TRP A 138 -2.05 -2.58 -5.90
C TRP A 138 -2.57 -1.16 -6.09
N TYR A 139 -3.41 -0.75 -5.16
CA TYR A 139 -3.97 0.59 -5.05
C TYR A 139 -3.52 1.24 -3.75
N PHE A 140 -3.35 2.55 -3.78
CA PHE A 140 -2.74 3.31 -2.69
C PHE A 140 -3.72 4.27 -2.05
N LEU A 141 -3.66 4.35 -0.73
CA LEU A 141 -4.50 5.19 0.11
C LEU A 141 -3.62 5.90 1.14
N ASP A 142 -3.59 7.24 1.07
CA ASP A 142 -2.90 8.08 2.05
C ASP A 142 -3.83 8.31 3.26
N PRO A 143 -3.44 7.90 4.48
CA PRO A 143 -4.22 8.13 5.68
C PRO A 143 -4.38 9.62 6.04
N SER A 144 -3.64 10.53 5.42
CA SER A 144 -3.73 11.98 5.62
C SER A 144 -3.61 12.41 7.09
N GLY A 145 -2.84 11.65 7.88
CA GLY A 145 -2.63 11.87 9.32
C GLY A 145 -3.71 11.28 10.23
N HIS A 146 -4.73 10.61 9.70
CA HIS A 146 -5.74 9.90 10.48
C HIS A 146 -5.17 8.61 11.10
N THR A 147 -5.68 8.25 12.28
CA THR A 147 -5.42 6.95 12.92
C THR A 147 -6.12 5.83 12.15
N LEU A 148 -5.73 4.57 12.39
CA LEU A 148 -6.44 3.43 11.80
C LEU A 148 -7.93 3.40 12.16
N GLU A 149 -8.26 3.73 13.41
CA GLU A 149 -9.66 3.84 13.86
C GLU A 149 -10.43 4.90 13.05
N GLY A 150 -9.83 6.08 12.86
CA GLY A 150 -10.41 7.13 12.00
C GLY A 150 -10.60 6.64 10.56
N MET A 151 -9.58 5.99 10.00
CA MET A 151 -9.64 5.44 8.64
C MET A 151 -10.73 4.37 8.49
N ARG A 152 -10.94 3.52 9.49
CA ARG A 152 -11.97 2.46 9.45
C ARG A 152 -13.40 3.01 9.44
N THR A 153 -13.62 4.27 9.81
CA THR A 153 -14.94 4.90 9.72
C THR A 153 -15.37 5.04 8.25
N ASP A 154 -14.44 5.47 7.40
CA ASP A 154 -14.68 5.64 5.96
C ASP A 154 -14.34 4.37 5.16
N TYR A 155 -13.42 3.54 5.66
CA TYR A 155 -12.93 2.33 5.01
C TYR A 155 -13.06 1.11 5.95
N PRO A 156 -14.29 0.62 6.21
CA PRO A 156 -14.55 -0.42 7.21
C PRO A 156 -13.86 -1.76 6.91
N ASN A 157 -13.50 -2.01 5.65
CA ASN A 157 -12.82 -3.24 5.22
C ASN A 157 -11.32 -3.25 5.51
N LEU A 158 -10.71 -2.11 5.87
CA LEU A 158 -9.32 -2.09 6.33
C LEU A 158 -9.15 -3.06 7.50
N SER A 159 -8.03 -3.74 7.62
CA SER A 159 -7.77 -4.68 8.71
C SER A 159 -7.36 -3.93 9.98
N GLU A 160 -7.83 -4.39 11.14
CA GLU A 160 -7.36 -3.90 12.46
C GLU A 160 -5.88 -4.19 12.70
N LYS A 161 -5.29 -5.09 11.91
CA LYS A 161 -3.88 -5.47 11.98
C LYS A 161 -2.96 -4.52 11.23
N LEU A 162 -3.49 -3.57 10.46
CA LEU A 162 -2.67 -2.57 9.77
C LEU A 162 -1.95 -1.68 10.78
N ILE A 163 -0.72 -1.30 10.46
CA ILE A 163 0.06 -0.40 11.29
C ILE A 163 0.14 0.94 10.59
N ILE A 164 -0.51 1.95 11.15
CA ILE A 164 -0.39 3.35 10.74
C ILE A 164 0.43 4.06 11.82
N ASP A 165 1.61 4.52 11.45
CA ASP A 165 2.46 5.28 12.37
C ASP A 165 1.77 6.62 12.67
N PRO A 166 1.84 7.11 13.93
CA PRO A 166 1.42 8.47 14.24
C PRO A 166 2.14 9.50 13.36
N PRO A 167 1.52 10.65 13.06
CA PRO A 167 2.17 11.72 12.33
C PRO A 167 3.49 12.13 13.01
N VAL A 168 4.59 12.12 12.25
CA VAL A 168 5.88 12.63 12.71
C VAL A 168 6.02 14.06 12.21
N GLU A 169 6.45 14.97 13.09
CA GLU A 169 6.70 16.35 12.68
C GLU A 169 7.76 16.41 11.56
N PRO A 170 7.50 17.18 10.48
CA PRO A 170 8.47 17.37 9.42
C PRO A 170 9.79 17.97 9.93
N VAL A 171 10.91 17.42 9.48
CA VAL A 171 12.24 17.89 9.86
C VAL A 171 12.77 18.85 8.79
N LEU A 172 13.02 20.09 9.17
CA LEU A 172 13.69 21.06 8.30
C LEU A 172 15.21 20.84 8.34
N LEU A 173 15.76 20.37 7.23
CA LEU A 173 17.19 20.28 6.99
C LEU A 173 17.67 21.62 6.44
N ARG A 174 18.30 22.42 7.31
CA ARG A 174 18.88 23.71 6.93
C ARG A 174 20.11 23.50 6.04
N LYS A 175 20.35 24.47 5.15
CA LYS A 175 21.59 24.55 4.38
C LYS A 175 22.76 24.94 5.26
#